data_AF-A0A8J3I003-F1
#
_entry.id   AF-A0A8J3I003-F1
#
_cell.length_a   1.000
_cell.length_b   1.000
_cell.length_c   1.000
_cell.angle_alpha   90.00
_cell.angle_beta   90.00
_cell.angle_gamma   90.00
#
_symmetry.space_group_name_H-M   'P 1'
#
loop_
_entity.id
_entity.type
_entity.pdbx_description
1 polymer ?
#
loop_
_entity_poly.entity_id
_entity_poly.type
_entity_poly.pdbx_seq_one_letter_code
_entity_poly.pdbx_strand_id
1 'polypeptide(L)'
;MYRFKGFDSAECGDNMSVLETVINAWMEAEHPRIRHVCQSMRGEHILLSFVYEDTRELEQRVATSAQTGVTGGYPRFFDDELVDERPTSPRIPATPPPMH
;
A
#
# COMPACT_ATOMS: atom_id res chain seq x y z
N MET A 1 14.86 2.31 -0.47
CA MET A 1 15.34 3.41 -1.35
C MET A 1 14.41 3.51 -2.55
N TYR A 2 14.16 4.69 -3.15
CA TYR A 2 13.33 4.78 -4.35
C TYR A 2 14.07 4.23 -5.57
N ARG A 3 13.37 3.44 -6.38
CA ARG A 3 13.85 2.86 -7.64
C ARG A 3 12.99 3.31 -8.81
N PHE A 4 13.55 3.16 -10.00
CA PHE A 4 12.92 3.54 -11.26
C PHE A 4 12.97 2.36 -12.23
N LYS A 5 11.86 2.11 -12.95
CA LYS A 5 11.81 1.15 -14.06
C LYS A 5 10.94 1.70 -15.20
N GLY A 6 11.42 1.59 -16.43
CA GLY A 6 10.69 2.00 -17.63
C GLY A 6 10.35 0.82 -18.53
N PHE A 7 9.24 0.93 -19.27
CA PHE A 7 8.80 -0.03 -20.28
C PHE A 7 8.37 0.73 -21.53
N ASP A 8 8.89 0.34 -22.69
CA ASP A 8 8.65 0.98 -23.98
C ASP A 8 7.88 0.02 -24.90
N SER A 9 6.77 0.47 -25.49
CA SER A 9 6.00 -0.37 -26.43
C SER A 9 6.78 -0.73 -27.68
N ALA A 10 7.80 0.06 -28.06
CA ALA A 10 8.67 -0.25 -29.19
C ALA A 10 9.44 -1.57 -28.98
N GLU A 11 9.79 -1.89 -27.74
CA GLU A 11 10.46 -3.16 -27.39
C GLU A 11 9.50 -4.35 -27.43
N CYS A 12 8.19 -4.07 -27.42
CA CYS A 12 7.11 -5.06 -27.46
C CYS A 12 6.50 -5.22 -28.86
N GLY A 13 7.16 -4.68 -29.90
CA GLY A 13 6.68 -4.73 -31.29
C GLY A 13 5.34 -4.03 -31.48
N ASP A 14 5.10 -2.94 -30.74
CA ASP A 14 3.86 -2.16 -30.74
C ASP A 14 2.61 -2.92 -30.32
N ASN A 15 2.80 -4.11 -29.75
CA ASN A 15 1.72 -4.91 -29.22
C ASN A 15 1.49 -4.56 -27.73
N MET A 16 0.41 -3.83 -27.46
CA MET A 16 0.04 -3.45 -26.11
C MET A 16 -0.19 -4.64 -25.17
N SER A 17 -0.67 -5.77 -25.67
CA SER A 17 -0.86 -6.97 -24.86
C SER A 17 0.48 -7.59 -24.44
N VAL A 18 1.51 -7.50 -25.29
CA VAL A 18 2.87 -7.95 -24.95
C VAL A 18 3.47 -7.02 -23.88
N LEU A 19 3.33 -5.70 -24.05
CA LEU A 19 3.77 -4.72 -23.06
C LEU A 19 3.12 -4.97 -21.69
N GLU A 20 1.80 -5.15 -21.67
CA GLU A 20 1.06 -5.48 -20.45
C GLU A 20 1.56 -6.78 -19.81
N THR A 21 1.78 -7.82 -20.61
CA THR A 21 2.28 -9.11 -20.13
C THR A 21 3.64 -8.96 -19.45
N VAL A 22 4.56 -8.18 -20.05
CA VAL A 22 5.90 -7.94 -19.49
C VAL A 22 5.83 -7.14 -18.19
N ILE A 23 4.98 -6.12 -18.13
CA ILE A 23 4.77 -5.32 -16.92
C ILE A 23 4.18 -6.19 -15.82
N ASN A 24 3.15 -6.98 -16.11
CA ASN A 24 2.51 -7.87 -15.14
C ASN A 24 3.49 -8.92 -14.63
N ALA A 25 4.28 -9.55 -15.52
CA ALA A 25 5.31 -10.50 -15.12
C ALA A 25 6.35 -9.87 -14.16
N TRP A 26 6.73 -8.61 -14.39
CA TRP A 26 7.58 -7.88 -13.46
C TRP A 26 6.90 -7.60 -12.12
N MET A 27 5.66 -7.12 -12.14
CA MET A 27 4.89 -6.80 -10.93
C MET A 27 4.71 -8.04 -10.05
N GLU A 28 4.46 -9.21 -10.64
CA GLU A 28 4.35 -10.49 -9.93
C GLU A 28 5.71 -11.00 -9.42
N ALA A 29 6.80 -10.81 -10.17
CA ALA A 29 8.10 -11.31 -9.76
C ALA A 29 8.73 -10.47 -8.62
N GLU A 30 8.58 -9.15 -8.67
CA GLU A 30 9.24 -8.24 -7.74
C GLU A 30 8.31 -7.69 -6.65
N HIS A 31 6.99 -7.84 -6.80
CA HIS A 31 5.95 -7.24 -5.94
C HIS A 31 6.26 -5.78 -5.52
N PRO A 32 6.64 -4.91 -6.47
CA PRO A 32 7.15 -3.58 -6.15
C PRO A 32 6.04 -2.72 -5.53
N ARG A 33 6.38 -1.94 -4.50
CA ARG A 33 5.45 -0.93 -3.97
C ARG A 33 5.49 0.31 -4.84
N ILE A 34 4.56 0.40 -5.78
CA ILE A 34 4.49 1.55 -6.71
C ILE A 34 4.15 2.83 -5.95
N ARG A 35 4.89 3.90 -6.28
CA ARG A 35 4.75 5.24 -5.68
C ARG A 35 4.29 6.26 -6.70
N HIS A 36 4.80 6.15 -7.93
CA HIS A 36 4.39 7.00 -9.02
C HIS A 36 4.42 6.22 -10.33
N VAL A 37 3.48 6.53 -11.22
CA VAL A 37 3.45 6.04 -12.60
C VAL A 37 3.35 7.25 -13.52
N CYS A 38 4.27 7.35 -14.47
CA CYS A 38 4.20 8.31 -15.56
C CYS A 38 3.97 7.56 -16.86
N GLN A 39 3.13 8.13 -17.71
CA GLN A 39 3.02 7.74 -19.11
C GLN A 39 3.50 8.89 -19.98
N SER A 40 4.27 8.58 -21.01
CA SER A 40 4.67 9.53 -22.05
C SER A 40 4.53 8.88 -23.43
N MET A 41 4.42 9.69 -24.46
CA MET A 41 4.36 9.25 -25.86
C MET A 41 5.67 9.64 -26.56
N ARG A 42 6.26 8.71 -27.31
CA ARG A 42 7.43 8.94 -28.17
C ARG A 42 7.07 8.53 -29.60
N GLY A 43 6.42 9.44 -30.33
CA GLY A 43 5.81 9.11 -31.62
C GLY A 43 4.59 8.21 -31.41
N GLU A 44 4.54 7.09 -32.13
CA GLU A 44 3.48 6.06 -32.00
C GLU A 44 3.68 5.13 -30.80
N HIS A 45 4.82 5.24 -30.11
CA HIS A 45 5.17 4.38 -28.99
C HIS A 45 4.81 5.01 -27.65
N ILE A 46 4.35 4.20 -26.71
CA ILE A 46 4.08 4.58 -25.32
C ILE A 46 5.25 4.17 -24.44
N LEU A 47 5.69 5.09 -23.59
CA LEU A 47 6.66 4.84 -22.52
C LEU A 47 5.94 4.89 -21.17
N LEU A 48 5.99 3.79 -20.43
CA LEU A 48 5.50 3.69 -19.06
C LEU A 48 6.69 3.71 -18.11
N SER A 49 6.63 4.57 -17.10
CA SER A 49 7.71 4.78 -16.13
C SER A 49 7.17 4.65 -14.71
N PHE A 50 7.80 3.79 -13.92
CA PHE A 50 7.40 3.46 -12.56
C PHE A 50 8.48 3.92 -11.59
N VAL A 51 8.08 4.71 -10.59
CA VAL A 51 8.87 4.95 -9.38
C VAL A 51 8.31 4.08 -8.28
N TYR A 52 9.16 3.27 -7.65
CA TYR A 52 8.72 2.27 -6.69
C TYR A 52 9.70 2.11 -5.51
N GLU A 53 9.22 1.52 -4.43
CA GLU A 53 10.03 1.05 -3.31
C GLU A 53 10.17 -0.47 -3.38
N ASP A 54 11.36 -0.97 -3.05
CA ASP A 54 11.58 -2.41 -2.87
C ASP A 54 10.90 -2.87 -1.57
N THR A 55 9.91 -3.73 -1.71
CA THR A 55 9.13 -4.31 -0.59
C THR A 55 10.00 -5.16 0.31
N ARG A 56 11.06 -5.79 -0.22
CA ARG A 56 11.97 -6.63 0.58
C ARG A 56 12.76 -5.81 1.59
N GLU A 57 13.12 -4.57 1.25
CA GLU A 57 13.76 -3.64 2.20
C GLU A 57 12.78 -3.20 3.30
N LEU A 58 11.49 -3.05 2.98
CA LEU A 58 10.48 -2.67 3.96
C LEU A 58 10.22 -3.83 4.93
N GLU A 59 10.08 -5.05 4.44
CA GLU A 59 9.91 -6.26 5.25
C GLU A 59 11.11 -6.52 6.17
N GLN A 60 12.35 -6.35 5.68
CA GLN A 60 13.53 -6.49 6.53
C GLN A 60 13.58 -5.46 7.65
N ARG A 61 13.19 -4.20 7.38
CA ARG A 61 13.13 -3.16 8.42
C ARG A 61 12.08 -3.49 9.48
N VAL A 62 10.92 -4.02 9.07
CA VAL A 62 9.85 -4.46 9.99
C VAL A 62 10.27 -5.70 10.79
N ALA A 63 10.92 -6.68 10.15
CA ALA A 63 11.43 -7.86 10.84
C ALA A 63 12.54 -7.51 11.85
N THR A 64 13.42 -6.57 11.51
CA THR A 64 14.47 -6.11 12.42
C THR A 64 13.89 -5.34 13.61
N SER A 65 12.90 -4.48 13.38
CA SER A 65 12.23 -3.76 14.48
C SER A 65 11.35 -4.68 15.35
N ALA A 66 10.77 -5.74 14.78
CA ALA A 66 10.07 -6.78 15.54
C ALA A 66 11.00 -7.64 16.40
N GLN A 67 12.27 -7.83 16.01
CA GLN A 67 13.27 -8.56 16.80
C GLN A 67 13.88 -7.73 17.95
N THR A 68 13.93 -6.40 17.84
CA THR A 68 14.30 -5.51 18.97
C THR A 68 13.13 -5.13 19.87
N GLY A 69 11.91 -5.60 19.58
CA GLY A 69 10.70 -5.38 20.37
C GLY A 69 10.43 -6.42 21.47
N VAL A 70 11.41 -7.24 21.84
CA VAL A 70 11.31 -8.18 22.99
C VAL A 70 11.59 -7.43 24.30
N THR A 71 10.81 -6.38 24.59
CA THR A 71 10.47 -5.96 25.97
C THR A 71 9.20 -5.12 25.94
N GLY A 72 8.05 -5.79 26.05
CA GLY A 72 6.85 -5.22 26.66
C GLY A 72 5.94 -4.37 25.77
N GLY A 73 5.02 -5.00 25.05
CA GLY A 73 3.89 -4.30 24.46
C GLY A 73 3.15 -5.12 23.41
N TYR A 74 2.17 -5.91 23.85
CA TYR A 74 1.24 -6.64 22.98
C TYR A 74 0.62 -5.73 21.89
N PRO A 75 0.67 -6.09 20.59
CA PRO A 75 -0.19 -5.49 19.60
C PRO A 75 -1.57 -6.18 19.70
N ARG A 76 -2.48 -5.57 20.46
CA ARG A 76 -3.91 -5.94 20.43
C ARG A 76 -4.56 -5.30 19.22
N PHE A 77 -4.59 -5.95 18.06
CA PHE A 77 -5.68 -5.78 17.10
C PHE A 77 -5.79 -7.04 16.27
N PHE A 78 -6.95 -7.69 16.37
CA PHE A 78 -7.69 -8.51 15.40
C PHE A 78 -8.42 -9.63 16.15
N ASP A 79 -9.63 -9.29 16.60
CA ASP A 79 -10.72 -10.26 16.69
C ASP A 79 -11.96 -9.59 16.10
N ASP A 80 -12.62 -10.33 15.23
CA ASP A 80 -13.68 -9.95 14.32
C ASP A 80 -14.97 -10.50 14.92
N GLU A 81 -15.91 -9.64 15.34
CA GLU A 81 -17.29 -10.10 15.45
C GLU A 81 -18.27 -8.95 15.25
N LEU A 82 -18.88 -8.98 14.06
CA LEU A 82 -19.97 -8.13 13.64
C LEU A 82 -21.27 -8.71 14.21
N VAL A 83 -21.76 -8.14 15.31
CA VAL A 83 -23.15 -8.36 15.77
C VAL A 83 -23.83 -7.01 16.00
N ASP A 84 -24.79 -6.77 15.11
CA ASP A 84 -25.85 -5.78 15.15
C ASP A 84 -26.70 -5.94 16.43
N GLU A 85 -26.78 -4.91 17.29
CA GLU A 85 -28.02 -4.62 18.02
C GLU A 85 -28.01 -3.19 18.62
N ARG A 86 -28.92 -2.36 18.13
CA ARG A 86 -29.44 -1.13 18.75
C ARG A 86 -30.93 -1.39 18.99
N PRO A 87 -31.68 -0.73 19.92
CA PRO A 87 -31.38 0.38 20.84
C PRO A 87 -31.76 0.09 22.31
N THR A 88 -31.35 0.95 23.26
CA THR A 88 -32.31 1.60 24.19
C THR A 88 -31.62 2.66 25.04
N SER A 89 -32.02 3.91 24.84
CA SER A 89 -31.86 4.97 25.84
C SER A 89 -32.77 4.63 27.04
N PRO A 90 -32.39 4.94 28.29
CA PRO A 90 -33.02 6.12 28.88
C PRO A 90 -32.20 6.93 29.91
N ARG A 91 -32.47 8.23 29.89
CA ARG A 91 -32.50 9.19 31.02
C ARG A 91 -31.18 9.65 31.66
N ILE A 92 -30.84 10.87 31.28
CA ILE A 92 -30.10 11.86 32.09
C ILE A 92 -30.82 12.07 33.44
N PRO A 93 -30.08 12.38 34.52
CA PRO A 93 -30.45 13.52 35.33
C PRO A 93 -29.33 14.56 35.42
N ALA A 94 -29.74 15.81 35.30
CA ALA A 94 -28.93 17.01 35.30
C ALA A 94 -28.26 17.28 36.66
N THR A 95 -27.10 17.94 36.66
CA THR A 95 -26.71 18.97 37.65
C THR A 95 -25.38 19.67 37.24
N PRO A 96 -25.33 21.02 37.12
CA PRO A 96 -24.11 21.84 37.03
C PRO A 96 -23.77 22.48 38.42
N PRO A 97 -22.84 23.44 38.62
CA PRO A 97 -21.45 23.75 38.17
C PRO A 97 -20.47 23.73 39.42
N PRO A 98 -19.28 24.40 39.53
CA PRO A 98 -19.07 25.86 39.48
C PRO A 98 -17.84 26.34 38.67
N MET A 99 -17.92 27.57 38.16
CA MET A 99 -16.80 28.30 37.57
C MET A 99 -15.93 28.95 38.64
N HIS A 100 -14.62 29.00 38.39
CA HIS A 100 -13.69 29.91 39.06
C HIS A 100 -12.89 30.68 38.01
#